data_AF-A0A7Y6MWK2-F1
#
_entry.id   AF-A0A7Y6MWK2-F1
#
_cell.length_a   1.000
_cell.length_b   1.000
_cell.length_c   1.000
_cell.angle_alpha   90.00
_cell.angle_beta   90.00
_cell.angle_gamma   90.00
#
_symmetry.space_group_name_H-M   'P 1'
#
loop_
_entity.id
_entity.type
_entity.pdbx_description
1 polymer ?
#
loop_
_entity_poly.entity_id
_entity_poly.type
_entity_poly.pdbx_seq_one_letter_code
_entity_poly.pdbx_strand_id
1 'polypeptide(L)' 'MHKNIAELFCFVDDYCKIIDENFASRLLANGKKPIRIPAITYSEIITIILLYHQSRYENFKPFYI' A
#
# COMPACT_ATOMS: atom_id res chain seq x y z
N MET A 1 0.81 -12.66 18.54
CA MET A 1 -0.36 -11.88 18.09
C MET A 1 -0.63 -12.29 16.65
N HIS A 2 -1.54 -13.24 16.42
CA HIS A 2 -2.00 -13.57 15.07
C HIS A 2 -2.65 -12.31 14.51
N LYS A 3 -1.91 -11.52 13.74
CA LYS A 3 -2.49 -10.40 13.00
C LYS A 3 -3.15 -10.98 11.78
N ASN A 4 -4.47 -10.91 11.74
CA ASN A 4 -5.23 -11.29 10.58
C ASN A 4 -4.84 -10.35 9.44
N ILE A 5 -4.14 -10.87 8.43
CA ILE A 5 -3.67 -10.07 7.28
C ILE A 5 -4.85 -9.41 6.58
N ALA A 6 -6.01 -10.07 6.55
CA ALA A 6 -7.22 -9.50 5.96
C ALA A 6 -7.70 -8.26 6.73
N GLU A 7 -7.68 -8.28 8.07
CA GLU A 7 -8.05 -7.11 8.87
C GLU A 7 -7.07 -5.95 8.67
N LEU A 8 -5.76 -6.24 8.65
CA LEU A 8 -4.75 -5.22 8.36
C LEU A 8 -4.95 -4.64 6.96
N PHE A 9 -5.18 -5.49 5.96
CA PHE A 9 -5.40 -5.07 4.59
C PHE A 9 -6.66 -4.22 4.46
N CYS A 10 -7.79 -4.63 5.05
CA CYS A 10 -9.02 -3.84 5.05
C CYS A 10 -8.81 -2.45 5.68
N PHE A 11 -8.12 -2.38 6.81
CA PHE A 11 -7.79 -1.11 7.46
C PHE A 11 -6.93 -0.20 6.55
N VAL A 12 -5.90 -0.77 5.94
CA VAL A 12 -5.01 -0.03 5.02
C VAL A 12 -5.76 0.40 3.76
N ASP A 13 -6.64 -0.44 3.24
CA ASP A 13 -7.44 -0.14 2.04
C ASP A 13 -8.41 1.02 2.27
N ASP A 14 -9.11 1.01 3.41
CA ASP A 14 -9.97 2.13 3.80
C ASP A 14 -9.18 3.42 4.02
N TYR A 15 -7.98 3.33 4.58
CA TYR A 15 -7.05 4.46 4.68
C TYR A 15 -6.68 5.02 3.28
N CYS A 16 -6.33 4.15 2.32
CA CYS A 16 -5.99 4.57 0.97
C CYS A 16 -7.16 5.28 0.28
N LYS A 17 -8.41 4.79 0.42
CA LYS A 17 -9.60 5.46 -0.13
C LYS A 17 -9.77 6.86 0.42
N ILE A 18 -9.63 7.03 1.74
CA ILE A 18 -9.74 8.34 2.40
C ILE A 18 -8.66 9.29 1.88
N ILE A 19 -7.43 8.82 1.67
CA ILE A 19 -6.35 9.62 1.11
C ILE A 19 -6.68 10.00 -0.34
N ASP A 20 -7.08 9.07 -1.18
CA ASP A 20 -7.41 9.36 -2.58
C ASP A 20 -8.50 10.41 -2.70
N GLU A 21 -9.57 10.32 -1.89
CA GLU A 21 -10.64 11.32 -1.84
C GLU A 21 -10.13 12.70 -1.39
N ASN A 22 -9.32 12.76 -0.33
CA ASN A 22 -8.80 14.01 0.20
C ASN A 22 -7.79 14.71 -0.73
N PHE A 23 -7.04 13.92 -1.51
CA PHE A 23 -5.99 14.43 -2.39
C PHE A 23 -6.42 14.56 -3.86
N ALA A 24 -7.57 13.98 -4.27
CA ALA A 24 -8.13 14.11 -5.61
C ALA A 24 -8.21 15.57 -6.10
N SER A 25 -8.60 16.49 -5.21
CA SER A 25 -8.73 17.93 -5.50
C SER A 25 -7.45 18.74 -5.33
N ARG A 26 -6.40 18.14 -4.75
CA ARG A 26 -5.13 18.79 -4.39
C ARG A 26 -3.96 18.36 -5.26
N LEU A 27 -4.16 17.34 -6.10
CA LEU A 27 -3.17 16.89 -7.06
C LEU A 27 -2.91 17.99 -8.08
N LEU A 28 -1.62 18.29 -8.29
CA LEU A 28 -1.21 19.14 -9.40
C LEU A 28 -1.75 18.55 -10.70
N ALA A 29 -2.23 19.40 -11.61
CA ALA A 29 -2.72 18.98 -12.90
C ALA A 29 -1.59 18.24 -13.65
N ASN A 30 -1.66 16.91 -13.63
CA ASN A 30 -0.68 16.08 -14.30
C ASN A 30 -0.94 16.15 -15.80
N GLY A 31 -0.12 16.92 -16.52
CA GLY A 31 -0.17 17.01 -17.98
C GLY A 31 0.23 15.71 -18.70
N LYS A 32 0.73 14.70 -17.97
CA LYS A 32 1.14 13.41 -18.50
C LYS A 32 0.53 12.28 -17.67
N LYS A 33 -0.33 11.48 -18.29
CA LYS A 33 -0.81 10.22 -17.71
C LYS A 33 0.29 9.16 -17.84
N PRO A 34 0.51 8.31 -16.83
CA PRO A 34 1.47 7.22 -16.95
C PRO A 34 1.05 6.27 -18.08
N ILE A 35 2.02 5.87 -18.90
CA ILE A 35 1.81 4.95 -20.04
C ILE A 35 1.55 3.52 -19.53
N ARG A 36 2.03 3.19 -18.33
CA ARG A 36 1.88 1.89 -17.69
C ARG A 36 1.08 2.03 -16.41
N ILE A 37 0.06 1.19 -16.27
CA ILE A 37 -0.71 1.05 -15.04
C ILE A 37 0.05 0.05 -14.16
N PRO A 38 0.36 0.39 -12.89
CA PRO A 38 0.98 -0.55 -11.97
C PRO A 38 0.04 -1.74 -11.73
N ALA A 39 0.61 -2.95 -11.63
CA ALA A 39 -0.15 -4.17 -11.35
C ALA A 39 -0.49 -4.34 -9.85
N ILE A 40 -0.04 -3.41 -9.01
CA ILE A 40 -0.21 -3.43 -7.56
C ILE A 40 -0.73 -2.06 -7.10
N THR A 41 -1.67 -2.08 -6.17
CA THR A 41 -2.32 -0.92 -5.56
C THR A 41 -1.49 -0.34 -4.42
N TYR A 42 -1.77 0.90 -4.04
CA TYR A 42 -1.14 1.52 -2.86
C TYR A 42 -1.46 0.75 -1.56
N SER A 43 -2.69 0.25 -1.43
CA SER A 43 -3.12 -0.55 -0.27
C SER A 43 -2.25 -1.80 -0.10
N GLU A 44 -1.97 -2.51 -1.20
CA GLU A 44 -1.11 -3.69 -1.19
C GLU A 44 0.35 -3.35 -0.86
N ILE A 45 0.91 -2.30 -1.47
CA ILE A 45 2.28 -1.84 -1.18
C ILE A 45 2.45 -1.51 0.30
N ILE A 46 1.53 -0.72 0.87
CA ILE A 46 1.60 -0.31 2.28
C ILE A 46 1.44 -1.53 3.19
N THR A 47 0.51 -2.43 2.88
CA THR A 47 0.32 -3.66 3.66
C THR A 47 1.58 -4.51 3.69
N ILE A 48 2.22 -4.72 2.53
CA ILE A 48 3.51 -5.44 2.42
C ILE A 48 4.59 -4.78 3.30
N ILE A 49 4.73 -3.45 3.22
CA ILE A 49 5.70 -2.69 4.01
C ILE A 49 5.45 -2.85 5.52
N LEU A 50 4.19 -2.76 5.96
CA LEU A 50 3.82 -2.92 7.36
C LEU A 50 4.10 -4.34 7.87
N LEU A 51 3.80 -5.36 7.07
CA LEU A 51 4.11 -6.75 7.40
C LEU A 51 5.63 -6.97 7.50
N TYR A 52 6.39 -6.44 6.55
CA TYR A 52 7.85 -6.50 6.54
C TYR A 52 8.48 -5.86 7.79
N HIS A 53 8.02 -4.66 8.17
CA HIS A 53 8.52 -4.00 9.37
C HIS A 53 8.20 -4.77 10.66
N GLN A 54 7.08 -5.49 10.69
CA GLN A 54 6.67 -6.28 11.85
C GLN A 54 7.40 -7.62 11.93
N SER A 55 7.83 -8.18 10.81
CA SER A 55 8.46 -9.51 10.74
C SER A 55 9.94 -9.49 11.14
N ARG A 56 10.58 -8.31 11.24
CA ARG A 56 11.98 -8.14 11.65
C ARG A 56 13.00 -8.89 10.76
N TYR A 57 12.66 -9.12 9.49
CA TYR A 57 13.64 -9.67 8.54
C TYR A 57 14.70 -8.62 8.20
N GLU A 58 15.92 -9.08 7.95
CA GLU A 58 17.04 -8.20 7.61
C GLU A 58 16.90 -7.57 6.22
N ASN A 59 16.24 -8.28 5.30
CA ASN A 59 15.96 -7.80 3.95
C ASN A 59 14.70 -8.47 3.39
N PHE A 60 14.23 -8.01 2.23
CA PHE A 60 13.01 -8.51 1.61
C PHE A 60 13.10 -9.96 1.10
N LYS A 61 14.29 -10.48 0.82
CA LYS A 61 14.43 -11.83 0.24
C LYS A 61 13.85 -12.93 1.16
N PRO A 62 14.23 -13.05 2.45
CA PRO A 62 13.62 -14.01 3.37
C PRO A 62 12.20 -13.63 3.81
N PHE A 63 11.70 -12.43 3.49
CA PHE A 63 10.31 -12.07 3.76
C PHE A 63 9.34 -12.66 2.72
N TYR A 64 9.80 -12.79 1.46
CA TYR A 64 8.98 -13.32 0.37
C TYR A 64 9.13 -14.82 0.12
N ILE A 65 10.10 -15.47 0.77
CA ILE A 65 10.38 -16.91 0.67
C ILE A 65 9.76 -17.60 1.88
#